data_AF-A0A1I3P8H3-F1
#
_entry.id   AF-A0A1I3P8H3-F1
#
_cell.length_a   1.000
_cell.length_b   1.000
_cell.length_c   1.000
_cell.angle_alpha   90.00
_cell.angle_beta   90.00
_cell.angle_gamma   90.00
#
_symmetry.space_group_name_H-M   'P 1'
#
loop_
_entity.id
_entity.type
_entity.pdbx_description
1 polymer ?
#
loop_
_entity_poly.entity_id
_entity_poly.type
_entity_poly.pdbx_seq_one_letter_code
_entity_poly.pdbx_strand_id
1 'polypeptide(L)'
;MRRARLLWLAALLGACFSAEAHQVNLATARVALTGDRTVTVELGLKGSDVDRLIGTKIYDARQDAVDPAAVEAARTAILAYLDGHLAVTAGGTACAPGVAAILPDDDGVVYRNSFACANTAGDIVYRSTVLTEKDRAARQVVLIAQGRSEAQALLDAGNTTVTLSTAPPSLSSTMQRYLVAGIEHIFLGYDHVAFLVAVMLWARRLVPVIKIVTAFTIAHSMTLSLAALNVLVIPGRTVEPAIAASIVFVAVENFVSRDIDKRWRVAFLFGLIHGFGFAGALREIGLPPNAIVPAQAAFNVGVEIGQIAIVAVMLPMLGLLDRLTSAGRTEPVRTAKLVYTVSAIISLLGGYWLLTRVFEA
;
A
#
# COMPACT_ATOMS: atom_id res chain seq x y z
N MET A 1 -20.95 -39.46 -8.36
CA MET A 1 -19.74 -38.62 -8.07
C MET A 1 -19.86 -37.15 -8.46
N ARG A 2 -20.57 -36.74 -9.53
CA ARG A 2 -20.73 -35.31 -9.90
C ARG A 2 -21.57 -34.46 -8.92
N ARG A 3 -22.64 -35.03 -8.33
CA ARG A 3 -23.50 -34.31 -7.37
C ARG A 3 -22.82 -34.00 -6.04
N ALA A 4 -21.92 -34.87 -5.57
CA ALA A 4 -21.16 -34.65 -4.35
C ALA A 4 -20.16 -33.47 -4.49
N ARG A 5 -19.53 -33.28 -5.65
CA ARG A 5 -18.59 -32.15 -5.88
C ARG A 5 -19.27 -30.78 -5.94
N LEU A 6 -20.52 -30.72 -6.41
CA LEU A 6 -21.34 -29.50 -6.43
C LEU A 6 -21.77 -29.08 -5.02
N LEU A 7 -22.07 -30.05 -4.15
CA LEU A 7 -22.41 -29.79 -2.75
C LEU A 7 -21.21 -29.29 -1.94
N TRP A 8 -20.00 -29.74 -2.25
CA TRP A 8 -18.77 -29.22 -1.63
C TRP A 8 -18.39 -27.81 -2.10
N LEU A 9 -18.62 -27.46 -3.38
CA LEU A 9 -18.44 -26.08 -3.85
C LEU A 9 -19.48 -25.12 -3.25
N ALA A 10 -20.73 -25.57 -3.10
CA ALA A 10 -21.77 -24.78 -2.45
C ALA A 10 -21.53 -24.61 -0.94
N ALA A 11 -20.94 -25.61 -0.27
CA ALA A 11 -20.54 -25.52 1.14
C ALA A 11 -19.35 -24.58 1.36
N LEU A 12 -18.43 -24.47 0.39
CA LEU A 12 -17.33 -23.49 0.43
C LEU A 12 -17.79 -22.05 0.13
N LEU A 13 -18.85 -21.88 -0.67
CA LEU A 13 -19.52 -20.59 -0.89
C LEU A 13 -20.43 -20.16 0.27
N GLY A 14 -20.86 -21.09 1.12
CA GLY A 14 -21.70 -20.82 2.29
C GLY A 14 -20.93 -20.42 3.56
N ALA A 15 -19.60 -20.53 3.54
CA ALA A 15 -18.72 -20.10 4.63
C ALA A 15 -18.12 -18.71 4.36
N CYS A 16 -18.91 -17.80 3.80
CA CYS A 16 -18.57 -16.37 3.76
C CYS A 16 -18.80 -15.79 5.15
N PHE A 17 -17.76 -15.79 5.97
CA PHE A 17 -17.67 -14.80 7.04
C PHE A 17 -17.67 -13.42 6.39
N SER A 18 -18.45 -12.51 6.96
CA SER A 18 -18.50 -11.10 6.58
C SER A 18 -17.09 -10.55 6.47
N ALA A 19 -16.62 -10.31 5.25
CA ALA A 19 -15.42 -9.53 5.04
C ALA A 19 -15.83 -8.07 5.22
N GLU A 20 -15.68 -7.53 6.42
CA GLU A 20 -15.75 -6.09 6.62
C GLU A 20 -14.59 -5.46 5.83
N ALA A 21 -14.94 -4.72 4.78
CA ALA A 21 -14.01 -3.84 4.09
C ALA A 21 -13.48 -2.81 5.11
N HIS A 22 -12.31 -3.08 5.68
CA HIS A 22 -11.64 -2.14 6.57
C HIS A 22 -11.08 -1.00 5.71
N GLN A 23 -11.74 0.15 5.69
CA GLN A 23 -11.05 1.41 5.40
C GLN A 23 -9.94 1.55 6.44
N VAL A 24 -8.70 1.75 5.98
CA VAL A 24 -7.57 2.03 6.87
C VAL A 24 -7.79 3.41 7.47
N ASN A 25 -8.15 3.50 8.74
CA ASN A 25 -8.26 4.78 9.44
C ASN A 25 -6.86 5.42 9.48
N LEU A 26 -6.76 6.68 9.02
CA LEU A 26 -5.49 7.39 8.86
C LEU A 26 -5.48 8.66 9.70
N ALA A 27 -4.51 8.81 10.59
CA ALA A 27 -4.22 10.08 11.26
C ALA A 27 -2.96 10.72 10.69
N THR A 28 -2.88 12.05 10.70
CA THR A 28 -1.70 12.79 10.26
C THR A 28 -1.17 13.65 11.40
N ALA A 29 0.13 13.54 11.70
CA ALA A 29 0.79 14.35 12.69
C ALA A 29 1.93 15.13 12.05
N ARG A 30 2.09 16.41 12.35
CA ARG A 30 3.26 17.21 12.04
C ARG A 30 3.99 17.53 13.33
N VAL A 31 5.23 17.08 13.41
CA VAL A 31 6.07 17.17 14.60
C VAL A 31 7.33 17.94 14.24
N ALA A 32 7.59 19.08 14.88
CA ALA A 32 8.78 19.89 14.63
C ALA A 32 9.63 20.02 15.88
N LEU A 33 10.94 19.80 15.75
CA LEU A 33 11.93 20.00 16.81
C LEU A 33 12.69 21.31 16.58
N THR A 34 12.60 22.24 17.53
CA THR A 34 13.33 23.52 17.51
C THR A 34 14.66 23.42 18.27
N GLY A 35 15.56 24.38 18.02
CA GLY A 35 16.95 24.36 18.54
C GLY A 35 17.08 24.42 20.06
N ASP A 36 16.04 24.89 20.75
CA ASP A 36 15.89 24.91 22.22
C ASP A 36 15.38 23.58 22.81
N ARG A 37 15.28 22.52 21.99
CA ARG A 37 14.70 21.22 22.36
C ARG A 37 13.21 21.29 22.71
N THR A 38 12.49 22.24 22.10
CA THR A 38 11.03 22.27 22.15
C THR A 38 10.46 21.47 20.96
N VAL A 39 9.49 20.61 21.24
CA VAL A 39 8.78 19.82 20.22
C VAL A 39 7.39 20.39 20.05
N THR A 40 7.05 20.83 18.84
CA THR A 40 5.67 21.20 18.50
C THR A 40 5.00 20.03 17.81
N VAL A 41 3.77 19.74 18.20
CA VAL A 41 2.96 18.65 17.65
C VAL A 41 1.64 19.25 17.17
N GLU A 42 1.33 19.02 15.90
CA GLU A 42 0.03 19.26 15.28
C GLU A 42 -0.53 17.90 14.82
N LEU A 43 -1.69 17.49 15.29
CA LEU A 43 -2.32 16.20 14.97
C LEU A 43 -3.71 16.45 14.39
N GLY A 44 -3.92 16.02 13.14
CA GLY A 44 -5.21 16.00 12.49
C GLY A 44 -5.93 14.66 12.70
N LEU A 45 -7.22 14.73 13.06
CA LEU A 45 -8.11 13.59 13.21
C LEU A 45 -9.45 13.88 12.52
N LYS A 46 -9.96 12.93 11.75
CA LYS A 46 -11.31 13.06 11.16
C LYS A 46 -12.35 13.06 12.26
N GLY A 47 -13.39 13.89 12.14
CA GLY A 47 -14.41 14.06 13.17
C GLY A 47 -15.17 12.76 13.43
N SER A 48 -15.43 11.98 12.37
CA SER A 48 -16.03 10.65 12.49
C SER A 48 -15.20 9.68 13.32
N ASP A 49 -13.88 9.81 13.29
CA ASP A 49 -12.98 8.97 14.08
C ASP A 49 -12.98 9.41 15.54
N VAL A 50 -12.98 10.72 15.81
CA VAL A 50 -13.15 11.24 17.17
C VAL A 50 -14.47 10.75 17.79
N ASP A 51 -15.57 10.83 17.06
CA ASP A 51 -16.88 10.33 17.50
C ASP A 51 -16.84 8.83 17.85
N ARG A 52 -16.13 8.03 17.05
CA ARG A 52 -15.94 6.59 17.29
C ARG A 52 -15.01 6.30 18.47
N LEU A 53 -13.96 7.10 18.63
CA LEU A 53 -12.92 6.94 19.65
C LEU A 53 -13.46 7.27 21.04
N ILE A 54 -14.18 8.37 21.19
CA ILE A 54 -14.56 8.89 22.51
C ILE A 54 -16.07 9.07 22.70
N GLY A 55 -16.90 8.66 21.72
CA GLY A 55 -18.35 8.66 21.84
C GLY A 55 -18.99 10.05 21.73
N THR A 56 -18.31 10.99 21.07
CA THR A 56 -18.84 12.33 20.81
C THR A 56 -19.80 12.35 19.63
N LYS A 57 -20.36 13.54 19.34
CA LYS A 57 -21.14 13.81 18.13
C LYS A 57 -20.72 15.16 17.55
N ILE A 58 -19.49 15.23 17.06
CA ILE A 58 -18.92 16.46 16.47
C ILE A 58 -19.05 16.47 14.95
N TYR A 59 -19.18 15.32 14.29
CA TYR A 59 -19.18 15.22 12.83
C TYR A 59 -20.59 15.09 12.24
N ASP A 60 -20.91 15.93 11.25
CA ASP A 60 -22.13 15.86 10.46
C ASP A 60 -21.84 15.21 9.10
N ALA A 61 -22.24 13.94 8.95
CA ALA A 61 -22.08 13.18 7.71
C ALA A 61 -22.82 13.76 6.49
N ARG A 62 -23.81 14.66 6.69
CA ARG A 62 -24.52 15.33 5.59
C ARG A 62 -23.74 16.53 5.06
N GLN A 63 -22.99 17.20 5.92
CA GLN A 63 -22.21 18.38 5.58
C GLN A 63 -20.74 18.05 5.33
N ASP A 64 -20.31 16.82 5.66
CA ASP A 64 -18.92 16.38 5.65
C ASP A 64 -18.02 17.36 6.41
N ALA A 65 -18.50 17.80 7.57
CA ALA A 65 -17.87 18.85 8.37
C ALA A 65 -18.08 18.59 9.87
N VAL A 66 -17.21 19.14 10.71
CA VAL A 66 -17.44 19.20 12.16
C VAL A 66 -18.21 20.44 12.58
N ASP A 67 -19.05 20.34 13.61
CA ASP A 67 -19.68 21.50 14.24
C ASP A 67 -18.71 22.16 15.25
N PRO A 68 -18.27 23.42 15.02
CA PRO A 68 -17.35 24.12 15.92
C PRO A 68 -17.82 24.20 17.38
N ALA A 69 -19.13 24.36 17.60
CA ALA A 69 -19.68 24.42 18.96
C ALA A 69 -19.64 23.05 19.64
N ALA A 70 -19.87 21.97 18.88
CA ALA A 70 -19.76 20.61 19.38
C ALA A 70 -18.30 20.23 19.68
N VAL A 71 -17.35 20.68 18.84
CA VAL A 71 -15.91 20.51 19.09
C VAL A 71 -15.49 21.20 20.38
N GLU A 72 -15.92 22.45 20.61
CA GLU A 72 -15.60 23.17 21.84
C GLU A 72 -16.22 22.50 23.08
N ALA A 73 -17.46 22.01 22.97
CA ALA A 73 -18.11 21.25 24.05
C ALA A 73 -17.39 19.92 24.36
N ALA A 74 -16.83 19.26 23.33
CA ALA A 74 -16.08 18.01 23.45
C ALA A 74 -14.59 18.21 23.81
N ARG A 75 -14.09 19.44 23.82
CA ARG A 75 -12.66 19.80 23.98
C ARG A 75 -11.97 19.05 25.11
N THR A 76 -12.57 19.02 26.30
CA THR A 76 -12.00 18.38 27.48
C THR A 76 -11.87 16.86 27.33
N ALA A 77 -12.85 16.21 26.67
CA ALA A 77 -12.82 14.78 26.43
C ALA A 77 -11.77 14.41 25.37
N ILE A 78 -11.64 15.22 24.31
CA ILE A 78 -10.62 15.04 23.28
C ILE A 78 -9.21 15.17 23.88
N LEU A 79 -8.98 16.20 24.70
CA LEU A 79 -7.70 16.39 25.38
C LEU A 79 -7.36 15.22 26.31
N ALA A 80 -8.32 14.78 27.13
CA ALA A 80 -8.11 13.66 28.04
C ALA A 80 -7.74 12.35 27.31
N TYR A 81 -8.33 12.10 26.14
CA TYR A 81 -7.94 10.98 25.29
C TYR A 81 -6.51 11.15 24.75
N LEU A 82 -6.19 12.32 24.18
CA LEU A 82 -4.87 12.57 23.61
C LEU A 82 -3.76 12.48 24.66
N ASP A 83 -3.99 12.95 25.89
CA ASP A 83 -3.02 12.84 26.99
C ASP A 83 -2.67 11.37 27.34
N GLY A 84 -3.60 10.45 27.14
CA GLY A 84 -3.37 9.01 27.34
C GLY A 84 -2.67 8.31 26.17
N HIS A 85 -2.81 8.86 24.95
CA HIS A 85 -2.41 8.20 23.71
C HIS A 85 -1.24 8.86 22.99
N LEU A 86 -0.82 10.06 23.42
CA LEU A 86 0.26 10.82 22.80
C LEU A 86 1.23 11.29 23.87
N ALA A 87 2.53 11.11 23.63
CA ALA A 87 3.56 11.63 24.52
C ALA A 87 4.84 11.98 23.76
N VAL A 88 5.56 12.98 24.29
CA VAL A 88 6.93 13.28 23.88
C VAL A 88 7.85 12.99 25.08
N THR A 89 8.89 12.20 24.85
CA THR A 89 9.89 11.89 25.87
C THR A 89 11.29 12.24 25.39
N ALA A 90 12.20 12.46 26.33
CA ALA A 90 13.63 12.61 26.06
C ALA A 90 14.39 11.67 27.00
N GLY A 91 15.21 10.77 26.46
CA GLY A 91 15.92 9.76 27.26
C GLY A 91 15.01 8.92 28.17
N GLY A 92 13.76 8.70 27.76
CA GLY A 92 12.74 7.98 28.53
C GLY A 92 11.94 8.82 29.55
N THR A 93 12.29 10.08 29.79
CA THR A 93 11.56 10.98 30.69
C THR A 93 10.56 11.82 29.91
N ALA A 94 9.34 12.00 30.43
CA ALA A 94 8.30 12.81 29.79
C ALA A 94 8.70 14.30 29.73
N CYS A 95 8.55 14.91 28.56
CA CYS A 95 8.74 16.35 28.38
C CYS A 95 7.54 17.12 28.94
N ALA A 96 7.77 18.34 29.42
CA ALA A 96 6.71 19.16 30.01
C ALA A 96 5.76 19.67 28.91
N PRO A 97 4.45 19.36 28.97
CA PRO A 97 3.48 19.84 27.99
C PRO A 97 3.20 21.33 28.19
N GLY A 98 2.91 22.02 27.10
CA GLY A 98 2.45 23.40 27.07
C GLY A 98 0.91 23.47 27.13
N VAL A 99 0.37 24.57 26.61
CA VAL A 99 -1.08 24.76 26.53
C VAL A 99 -1.59 24.09 25.26
N ALA A 100 -2.27 22.96 25.43
CA ALA A 100 -2.92 22.27 24.33
C ALA A 100 -4.15 23.02 23.81
N ALA A 101 -4.36 23.01 22.50
CA ALA A 101 -5.55 23.51 21.81
C ALA A 101 -6.18 22.42 20.94
N ILE A 102 -7.51 22.41 20.87
CA ILE A 102 -8.29 21.65 19.90
C ILE A 102 -9.01 22.67 19.04
N LEU A 103 -8.86 22.56 17.73
CA LEU A 103 -9.46 23.47 16.76
C LEU A 103 -10.30 22.65 15.77
N PRO A 104 -11.49 23.11 15.39
CA PRO A 104 -12.22 22.53 14.26
C PRO A 104 -11.45 22.78 12.95
N ASP A 105 -11.44 21.80 12.06
CA ASP A 105 -10.75 21.85 10.77
C ASP A 105 -11.52 21.04 9.73
N ASP A 106 -12.30 21.72 8.88
CA ASP A 106 -13.18 21.11 7.86
C ASP A 106 -13.99 19.89 8.37
N ASP A 107 -13.58 18.68 8.00
CA ASP A 107 -14.21 17.40 8.32
C ASP A 107 -13.68 16.74 9.61
N GLY A 108 -12.80 17.45 10.34
CA GLY A 108 -12.11 16.95 11.51
C GLY A 108 -11.68 17.99 12.54
N VAL A 109 -10.72 17.60 13.36
CA VAL A 109 -10.15 18.43 14.41
C VAL A 109 -8.63 18.41 14.35
N VAL A 110 -8.04 19.52 14.72
CA VAL A 110 -6.59 19.69 14.84
C VAL A 110 -6.23 19.92 16.30
N TYR A 111 -5.44 19.01 16.85
CA TYR A 111 -4.77 19.18 18.14
C TYR A 111 -3.43 19.89 17.95
N ARG A 112 -3.16 20.90 18.75
CA ARG A 112 -1.86 21.60 18.80
C ARG A 112 -1.34 21.63 20.22
N ASN A 113 -0.08 21.24 20.41
CA ASN A 113 0.62 21.41 21.68
C ASN A 113 2.13 21.55 21.46
N SER A 114 2.83 22.06 22.47
CA SER A 114 4.29 22.13 22.53
C SER A 114 4.79 21.35 23.75
N PHE A 115 5.95 20.70 23.64
CA PHE A 115 6.57 19.94 24.71
C PHE A 115 7.99 20.43 24.93
N ALA A 116 8.30 20.90 26.13
CA ALA A 116 9.63 21.39 26.49
C ALA A 116 10.51 20.23 27.00
N CYS A 117 11.57 19.89 26.26
CA CYS A 117 12.53 18.83 26.60
C CYS A 117 13.92 19.37 27.01
N ALA A 118 14.02 20.67 27.32
CA ALA A 118 15.29 21.35 27.61
C ALA A 118 16.02 20.79 28.84
N ASN A 119 15.28 20.33 29.85
CA ASN A 119 15.83 19.82 31.11
C ASN A 119 16.15 18.31 31.06
N THR A 120 16.14 17.71 29.87
CA THR A 120 16.16 16.26 29.72
C THR A 120 17.18 15.84 28.66
N ALA A 121 18.17 15.05 29.07
CA ALA A 121 19.20 14.50 28.20
C ALA A 121 18.71 13.28 27.40
N GLY A 122 19.36 13.00 26.28
CA GLY A 122 19.06 11.84 25.43
C GLY A 122 18.19 12.17 24.21
N ASP A 123 17.88 11.11 23.47
CA ASP A 123 17.09 11.17 22.24
C ASP A 123 15.65 11.56 22.54
N ILE A 124 15.11 12.46 21.73
CA ILE A 124 13.72 12.89 21.80
C ILE A 124 12.87 11.93 20.97
N VAL A 125 11.81 11.38 21.57
CA VAL A 125 10.92 10.40 20.97
C VAL A 125 9.48 10.90 21.03
N TYR A 126 8.82 10.92 19.88
CA TYR A 126 7.37 11.08 19.78
C TYR A 126 6.73 9.68 19.82
N ARG A 127 5.82 9.47 20.76
CA ARG A 127 5.01 8.27 20.88
C ARG A 127 3.56 8.62 20.62
N SER A 128 2.88 7.83 19.79
CA SER A 128 1.45 7.95 19.59
C SER A 128 0.82 6.58 19.35
N THR A 129 -0.29 6.34 20.03
CA THR A 129 -1.16 5.17 19.82
C THR A 129 -2.53 5.56 19.30
N VAL A 130 -2.74 6.84 18.97
CA VAL A 130 -4.02 7.38 18.49
C VAL A 130 -4.53 6.58 17.29
N LEU A 131 -5.81 6.18 17.31
CA LEU A 131 -6.49 5.23 16.42
C LEU A 131 -6.01 3.77 16.54
N THR A 132 -4.69 3.55 16.62
CA THR A 132 -4.08 2.21 16.58
C THR A 132 -4.43 1.33 17.77
N GLU A 133 -4.89 1.92 18.88
CA GLU A 133 -5.32 1.20 20.07
C GLU A 133 -6.69 0.52 19.89
N LYS A 134 -7.57 1.13 19.09
CA LYS A 134 -8.92 0.60 18.81
C LYS A 134 -8.98 -0.14 17.49
N ASP A 135 -8.20 0.31 16.50
CA ASP A 135 -8.10 -0.31 15.19
C ASP A 135 -6.65 -0.66 14.87
N ARG A 136 -6.32 -1.95 14.89
CA ARG A 136 -4.96 -2.44 14.58
C ARG A 136 -4.57 -2.23 13.12
N ALA A 137 -5.54 -2.03 12.22
CA ALA A 137 -5.30 -1.70 10.83
C ALA A 137 -5.05 -0.20 10.62
N ALA A 138 -5.38 0.66 11.60
CA ALA A 138 -5.14 2.09 11.51
C ALA A 138 -3.66 2.42 11.36
N ARG A 139 -3.38 3.56 10.73
CA ARG A 139 -2.03 4.06 10.49
C ARG A 139 -1.96 5.55 10.85
N GLN A 140 -0.80 5.98 11.31
CA GLN A 140 -0.54 7.40 11.51
C GLN A 140 0.71 7.83 10.75
N VAL A 141 0.56 8.82 9.89
CA VAL A 141 1.66 9.43 9.14
C VAL A 141 2.21 10.60 9.96
N VAL A 142 3.48 10.54 10.33
CA VAL A 142 4.17 11.55 11.13
C VAL A 142 5.16 12.30 10.26
N LEU A 143 4.89 13.58 9.99
CA LEU A 143 5.72 14.55 9.30
C LEU A 143 6.70 15.18 10.30
N ILE A 144 7.97 14.80 10.24
CA ILE A 144 9.03 15.29 11.11
C ILE A 144 9.71 16.49 10.44
N ALA A 145 9.42 17.69 10.92
CA ALA A 145 10.05 18.92 10.44
C ALA A 145 11.33 19.22 11.22
N GLN A 146 12.47 19.16 10.52
CA GLN A 146 13.79 19.57 11.03
C GLN A 146 14.39 20.65 10.12
N GLY A 147 14.09 21.92 10.40
CA GLY A 147 14.60 23.05 9.61
C GLY A 147 14.06 23.04 8.17
N ARG A 148 14.93 22.78 7.18
CA ARG A 148 14.57 22.70 5.73
C ARG A 148 14.25 21.29 5.25
N SER A 149 14.41 20.27 6.11
CA SER A 149 14.16 18.87 5.76
C SER A 149 12.91 18.37 6.47
N GLU A 150 12.03 17.72 5.72
CA GLU A 150 10.89 16.98 6.25
C GLU A 150 11.16 15.49 6.05
N ALA A 151 11.30 14.76 7.15
CA ALA A 151 11.29 13.30 7.13
C ALA A 151 9.89 12.81 7.49
N GLN A 152 9.50 11.62 7.05
CA GLN A 152 8.21 11.04 7.44
C GLN A 152 8.41 9.67 8.08
N ALA A 153 7.58 9.36 9.06
CA ALA A 153 7.50 8.05 9.69
C ALA A 153 6.06 7.56 9.69
N LEU A 154 5.87 6.25 9.53
CA LEU A 154 4.57 5.61 9.66
C LEU A 154 4.51 4.89 11.00
N LEU A 155 3.50 5.22 11.81
CA LEU A 155 3.19 4.51 13.03
C LEU A 155 2.01 3.55 12.82
N ASP A 156 2.09 2.39 13.47
CA ASP A 156 1.07 1.35 13.45
C ASP A 156 1.01 0.63 14.81
N ALA A 157 0.14 -0.38 14.94
CA ALA A 157 -0.04 -1.12 16.18
C ALA A 157 1.23 -1.87 16.68
N GLY A 158 2.22 -2.12 15.81
CA GLY A 158 3.50 -2.74 16.15
C GLY A 158 4.63 -1.72 16.35
N ASN A 159 4.53 -0.53 15.77
CA ASN A 159 5.53 0.53 15.86
C ASN A 159 4.87 1.89 16.18
N THR A 160 4.91 2.29 17.45
CA THR A 160 4.16 3.46 17.97
C THR A 160 5.06 4.65 18.29
N THR A 161 6.34 4.59 17.94
CA THR A 161 7.34 5.60 18.31
C THR A 161 8.19 6.04 17.15
N VAL A 162 8.58 7.32 17.15
CA VAL A 162 9.59 7.85 16.24
C VAL A 162 10.59 8.74 16.98
N THR A 163 11.87 8.50 16.75
CA THR A 163 12.94 9.33 17.30
C THR A 163 13.10 10.59 16.45
N LEU A 164 12.91 11.76 17.06
CA LEU A 164 12.98 13.08 16.44
C LEU A 164 14.39 13.67 16.41
N SER A 165 15.33 13.12 17.19
CA SER A 165 16.71 13.60 17.29
C SER A 165 17.67 12.96 16.28
N THR A 166 17.21 11.98 15.50
CA THR A 166 18.02 11.36 14.44
C THR A 166 18.00 12.22 13.17
N ALA A 167 19.13 12.28 12.48
CA ALA A 167 19.22 12.95 11.19
C ALA A 167 18.25 12.29 10.18
N PRO A 168 17.71 13.06 9.21
CA PRO A 168 16.92 12.48 8.13
C PRO A 168 17.74 11.37 7.45
N PRO A 169 17.09 10.29 7.03
CA PRO A 169 17.79 9.22 6.34
C PRO A 169 18.49 9.75 5.09
N SER A 170 19.73 9.29 4.85
CA SER A 170 20.45 9.63 3.63
C SER A 170 19.66 9.21 2.38
N LEU A 171 19.87 9.89 1.26
CA LEU A 171 19.27 9.51 -0.02
C LEU A 171 19.54 8.04 -0.36
N SER A 172 20.77 7.56 -0.09
CA SER A 172 21.14 6.15 -0.31
C SER A 172 20.33 5.18 0.54
N SER A 173 20.12 5.48 1.83
CA SER A 173 19.30 4.64 2.72
C SER A 173 17.83 4.63 2.31
N THR A 174 17.33 5.76 1.80
CA THR A 174 15.97 5.86 1.24
C THR A 174 15.85 5.03 -0.03
N MET A 175 16.77 5.18 -0.99
CA MET A 175 16.79 4.39 -2.21
C MET A 175 16.90 2.88 -1.91
N GLN A 176 17.74 2.47 -0.95
CA GLN A 176 17.86 1.07 -0.55
C GLN A 176 16.53 0.52 -0.01
N ARG A 177 15.85 1.27 0.86
CA ARG A 177 14.53 0.86 1.37
C ARG A 177 13.49 0.73 0.26
N TYR A 178 13.47 1.68 -0.67
CA TYR A 178 12.53 1.63 -1.79
C TYR A 178 12.85 0.51 -2.79
N LEU A 179 14.13 0.20 -3.00
CA LEU A 179 14.53 -0.98 -3.77
C LEU A 179 14.01 -2.27 -3.14
N VAL A 180 14.18 -2.43 -1.82
CA VAL A 180 13.63 -3.60 -1.10
C VAL A 180 12.11 -3.62 -1.16
N ALA A 181 11.45 -2.48 -0.96
CA ALA A 181 10.00 -2.36 -1.06
C ALA A 181 9.48 -2.76 -2.45
N GLY A 182 10.19 -2.40 -3.53
CA GLY A 182 9.84 -2.83 -4.89
C GLY A 182 9.93 -4.34 -5.10
N ILE A 183 10.94 -4.98 -4.49
CA ILE A 183 11.06 -6.45 -4.51
C ILE A 183 9.89 -7.07 -3.73
N GLU A 184 9.66 -6.64 -2.50
CA GLU A 184 8.60 -7.15 -1.62
C GLU A 184 7.21 -6.96 -2.24
N HIS A 185 6.97 -5.82 -2.88
CA HIS A 185 5.73 -5.52 -3.60
C HIS A 185 5.38 -6.59 -4.63
N ILE A 186 6.36 -7.10 -5.38
CA ILE A 186 6.13 -8.15 -6.37
C ILE A 186 5.84 -9.51 -5.73
N PHE A 187 6.47 -9.83 -4.60
CA PHE A 187 6.24 -11.12 -3.93
C PHE A 187 4.95 -11.14 -3.09
N LEU A 188 4.56 -10.01 -2.52
CA LEU A 188 3.35 -9.86 -1.70
C LEU A 188 2.11 -9.54 -2.55
N GLY A 189 2.28 -8.91 -3.71
CA GLY A 189 1.22 -8.62 -4.67
C GLY A 189 0.75 -9.87 -5.42
N TYR A 190 -0.30 -10.51 -4.92
CA TYR A 190 -0.88 -11.70 -5.56
C TYR A 190 -1.34 -11.43 -7.00
N ASP A 191 -1.74 -10.21 -7.31
CA ASP A 191 -2.12 -9.72 -8.63
C ASP A 191 -0.92 -9.71 -9.60
N HIS A 192 0.24 -9.23 -9.17
CA HIS A 192 1.48 -9.25 -9.95
C HIS A 192 1.96 -10.68 -10.23
N VAL A 193 1.93 -11.54 -9.21
CA VAL A 193 2.30 -12.95 -9.38
C VAL A 193 1.33 -13.66 -10.33
N ALA A 194 0.01 -13.47 -10.17
CA ALA A 194 -1.00 -14.07 -11.04
C ALA A 194 -0.86 -13.59 -12.49
N PHE A 195 -0.63 -12.29 -12.70
CA PHE A 195 -0.37 -11.72 -14.02
C PHE A 195 0.89 -12.32 -14.66
N LEU A 196 2.02 -12.34 -13.93
CA LEU A 196 3.29 -12.84 -14.41
C LEU A 196 3.22 -14.34 -14.74
N VAL A 197 2.56 -15.12 -13.89
CA VAL A 197 2.28 -16.53 -14.15
C VAL A 197 1.49 -16.69 -15.44
N ALA A 198 0.38 -15.94 -15.60
CA ALA A 198 -0.50 -16.04 -16.76
C ALA A 198 0.22 -15.70 -18.09
N VAL A 199 1.04 -14.64 -18.14
CA VAL A 199 1.78 -14.28 -19.37
C VAL A 199 2.84 -15.32 -19.73
N MET A 200 3.40 -16.03 -18.75
CA MET A 200 4.50 -16.99 -18.93
C MET A 200 4.04 -18.42 -19.26
N LEU A 201 2.76 -18.76 -19.16
CA LEU A 201 2.30 -20.15 -19.33
C LEU A 201 2.63 -20.78 -20.68
N TRP A 202 2.68 -20.01 -21.76
CA TRP A 202 3.12 -20.47 -23.09
C TRP A 202 4.62 -20.21 -23.36
N ALA A 203 5.33 -19.54 -22.44
CA ALA A 203 6.72 -19.17 -22.64
C ALA A 203 7.68 -20.36 -22.55
N ARG A 204 8.59 -20.40 -23.52
CA ARG A 204 9.70 -21.39 -23.61
C ARG A 204 11.07 -20.75 -23.82
N ARG A 205 11.11 -19.45 -24.12
CA ARG A 205 12.31 -18.68 -24.43
C ARG A 205 12.41 -17.51 -23.48
N LEU A 206 13.62 -17.19 -23.05
CA LEU A 206 13.87 -16.11 -22.10
C LEU A 206 13.63 -14.72 -22.73
N VAL A 207 14.10 -14.51 -23.96
CA VAL A 207 14.06 -13.18 -24.61
C VAL A 207 12.65 -12.60 -24.73
N PRO A 208 11.61 -13.34 -25.19
CA PRO A 208 10.25 -12.81 -25.22
C PRO A 208 9.70 -12.46 -23.83
N VAL A 209 10.06 -13.22 -22.80
CA VAL A 209 9.62 -12.97 -21.41
C VAL A 209 10.26 -11.69 -20.87
N ILE A 210 11.56 -11.49 -21.08
CA ILE A 210 12.23 -10.24 -20.72
C ILE A 210 11.55 -9.05 -21.41
N LYS A 211 11.26 -9.15 -22.72
CA LYS A 211 10.54 -8.08 -23.43
C LYS A 211 9.18 -7.76 -22.82
N ILE A 212 8.43 -8.77 -22.37
CA ILE A 212 7.11 -8.60 -21.74
C ILE A 212 7.24 -7.88 -20.39
N VAL A 213 8.14 -8.38 -19.53
CA VAL A 213 8.36 -7.85 -18.18
C VAL A 213 8.87 -6.42 -18.25
N THR A 214 9.93 -6.16 -19.01
CA THR A 214 10.49 -4.82 -19.14
C THR A 214 9.50 -3.84 -19.78
N ALA A 215 8.69 -4.26 -20.77
CA ALA A 215 7.66 -3.40 -21.35
C ALA A 215 6.58 -3.01 -20.33
N PHE A 216 6.15 -3.96 -19.49
CA PHE A 216 5.24 -3.70 -18.39
C PHE A 216 5.84 -2.71 -17.39
N THR A 217 7.09 -2.93 -16.95
CA THR A 217 7.78 -2.08 -15.97
C THR A 217 7.96 -0.66 -16.48
N ILE A 218 8.32 -0.48 -17.75
CA ILE A 218 8.44 0.86 -18.36
C ILE A 218 7.09 1.58 -18.32
N ALA A 219 6.02 0.94 -18.79
CA ALA A 219 4.68 1.53 -18.80
C ALA A 219 4.18 1.84 -17.38
N HIS A 220 4.36 0.91 -16.45
CA HIS A 220 4.03 1.08 -15.04
C HIS A 220 4.76 2.29 -14.44
N SER A 221 6.07 2.38 -14.67
CA SER A 221 6.92 3.48 -14.22
C SER A 221 6.41 4.83 -14.72
N MET A 222 6.02 4.92 -16.00
CA MET A 222 5.49 6.16 -16.57
C MET A 222 4.26 6.66 -15.82
N THR A 223 3.28 5.78 -15.62
CA THR A 223 2.02 6.15 -14.95
C THR A 223 2.17 6.35 -13.46
N LEU A 224 3.08 5.61 -12.82
CA LEU A 224 3.44 5.83 -11.43
C LEU A 224 4.11 7.19 -11.23
N SER A 225 4.99 7.61 -12.15
CA SER A 225 5.59 8.94 -12.15
C SER A 225 4.56 10.04 -12.33
N LEU A 226 3.62 9.88 -13.28
CA LEU A 226 2.54 10.85 -13.49
C LEU A 226 1.69 11.03 -12.23
N ALA A 227 1.40 9.94 -11.54
CA ALA A 227 0.55 9.97 -10.36
C ALA A 227 1.30 10.47 -9.11
N ALA A 228 2.57 10.09 -8.94
CA ALA A 228 3.43 10.58 -7.85
C ALA A 228 3.72 12.08 -7.95
N LEU A 229 3.85 12.61 -9.17
CA LEU A 229 4.02 14.05 -9.44
C LEU A 229 2.69 14.83 -9.45
N ASN A 230 1.59 14.17 -9.12
CA ASN A 230 0.25 14.75 -9.11
C ASN A 230 -0.18 15.37 -10.46
N VAL A 231 0.37 14.86 -11.58
CA VAL A 231 0.00 15.29 -12.94
C VAL A 231 -1.32 14.64 -13.35
N LEU A 232 -1.50 13.36 -13.02
CA LEU A 232 -2.74 12.63 -13.28
C LEU A 232 -2.99 11.60 -12.18
N VAL A 233 -4.13 11.72 -11.50
CA VAL A 233 -4.54 10.81 -10.42
C VAL A 233 -5.88 10.18 -10.80
N ILE A 234 -5.90 8.86 -10.92
CA ILE A 234 -7.11 8.09 -11.22
C ILE A 234 -7.58 7.41 -9.93
N PRO A 235 -8.87 7.50 -9.56
CA PRO A 235 -9.39 6.86 -8.35
C PRO A 235 -9.19 5.33 -8.32
N GLY A 236 -8.82 4.79 -7.16
CA GLY A 236 -8.65 3.34 -6.95
C GLY A 236 -9.88 2.51 -7.35
N ARG A 237 -11.09 3.01 -7.08
CA ARG A 237 -12.37 2.41 -7.53
C ARG A 237 -12.47 2.13 -9.04
N THR A 238 -11.68 2.82 -9.86
CA THR A 238 -11.63 2.61 -11.31
C THR A 238 -10.41 1.78 -11.70
N VAL A 239 -9.27 2.04 -11.05
CA VAL A 239 -8.00 1.38 -11.38
C VAL A 239 -8.00 -0.08 -10.93
N GLU A 240 -8.46 -0.38 -9.72
CA GLU A 240 -8.42 -1.74 -9.16
C GLU A 240 -9.26 -2.74 -9.95
N PRO A 241 -10.52 -2.44 -10.35
CA PRO A 241 -11.25 -3.30 -11.30
C PRO A 241 -10.53 -3.45 -12.64
N ALA A 242 -9.90 -2.40 -13.15
CA ALA A 242 -9.18 -2.47 -14.43
C ALA A 242 -7.93 -3.37 -14.34
N ILE A 243 -7.22 -3.35 -13.21
CA ILE A 243 -6.13 -4.28 -12.90
C ILE A 243 -6.67 -5.72 -12.86
N ALA A 244 -7.76 -5.97 -12.15
CA ALA A 244 -8.39 -7.29 -12.09
C ALA A 244 -8.82 -7.81 -13.48
N ALA A 245 -9.43 -6.93 -14.28
CA ALA A 245 -9.84 -7.24 -15.64
C ALA A 245 -8.64 -7.58 -16.55
N SER A 246 -7.48 -6.94 -16.34
CA SER A 246 -6.25 -7.22 -17.09
C SER A 246 -5.76 -8.67 -16.85
N ILE A 247 -5.81 -9.14 -15.61
CA ILE A 247 -5.43 -10.50 -15.22
C ILE A 247 -6.36 -11.52 -15.86
N VAL A 248 -7.68 -11.28 -15.78
CA VAL A 248 -8.68 -12.13 -16.43
C VAL A 248 -8.44 -12.17 -17.93
N PHE A 249 -8.17 -11.03 -18.56
CA PHE A 249 -7.89 -10.94 -19.98
C PHE A 249 -6.70 -11.80 -20.39
N VAL A 250 -5.54 -11.66 -19.72
CA VAL A 250 -4.34 -12.45 -20.06
C VAL A 250 -4.58 -13.95 -19.86
N ALA A 251 -5.27 -14.32 -18.78
CA ALA A 251 -5.62 -15.71 -18.53
C ALA A 251 -6.55 -16.28 -19.60
N VAL A 252 -7.56 -15.51 -20.05
CA VAL A 252 -8.45 -15.92 -21.14
C VAL A 252 -7.72 -15.96 -22.49
N GLU A 253 -6.79 -15.04 -22.74
CA GLU A 253 -5.99 -15.00 -23.97
C GLU A 253 -5.21 -16.30 -24.18
N ASN A 254 -4.74 -16.96 -23.11
CA ASN A 254 -4.04 -18.25 -23.19
C ASN A 254 -4.86 -19.37 -23.86
N PHE A 255 -6.19 -19.29 -23.88
CA PHE A 255 -7.04 -20.26 -24.56
C PHE A 255 -7.09 -20.03 -26.07
N VAL A 256 -6.92 -18.78 -26.51
CA VAL A 256 -7.10 -18.35 -27.89
C VAL A 256 -5.76 -18.21 -28.62
N SER A 257 -4.73 -17.68 -27.95
CA SER A 257 -3.42 -17.40 -28.53
C SER A 257 -2.30 -18.11 -27.77
N ARG A 258 -1.28 -18.53 -28.53
CA ARG A 258 0.00 -19.07 -28.02
C ARG A 258 1.19 -18.17 -28.40
N ASP A 259 0.92 -17.04 -29.05
CA ASP A 259 1.96 -16.13 -29.57
C ASP A 259 2.49 -15.25 -28.45
N ILE A 260 3.63 -15.65 -27.87
CA ILE A 260 4.32 -14.90 -26.82
C ILE A 260 5.04 -13.66 -27.39
N ASP A 261 5.44 -13.66 -28.66
CA ASP A 261 6.36 -12.64 -29.20
C ASP A 261 5.69 -11.26 -29.33
N LYS A 262 4.35 -11.21 -29.38
CA LYS A 262 3.56 -9.97 -29.45
C LYS A 262 2.98 -9.53 -28.10
N ARG A 263 3.08 -10.36 -27.06
CA ARG A 263 2.46 -10.09 -25.74
C ARG A 263 3.02 -8.85 -25.04
N TRP A 264 4.23 -8.42 -25.38
CA TRP A 264 4.81 -7.19 -24.81
C TRP A 264 3.93 -5.95 -25.05
N ARG A 265 3.14 -5.93 -26.13
CA ARG A 265 2.21 -4.82 -26.43
C ARG A 265 1.06 -4.79 -25.42
N VAL A 266 0.48 -5.95 -25.15
CA VAL A 266 -0.60 -6.12 -24.18
C VAL A 266 -0.08 -5.81 -22.77
N ALA A 267 1.10 -6.31 -22.43
CA ALA A 267 1.75 -6.04 -21.16
C ALA A 267 2.08 -4.55 -20.96
N PHE A 268 2.51 -3.85 -22.02
CA PHE A 268 2.71 -2.40 -21.97
C PHE A 268 1.40 -1.67 -21.66
N LEU A 269 0.31 -1.99 -22.36
CA LEU A 269 -1.01 -1.37 -22.10
C LEU A 269 -1.48 -1.60 -20.67
N PHE A 270 -1.33 -2.82 -20.15
CA PHE A 270 -1.71 -3.12 -18.77
C PHE A 270 -0.78 -2.52 -17.73
N GLY A 271 0.52 -2.38 -18.05
CA GLY A 271 1.46 -1.64 -17.22
C GLY A 271 1.01 -0.20 -16.97
N LEU A 272 0.49 0.49 -17.99
CA LEU A 272 -0.06 1.85 -17.85
C LEU A 272 -1.23 1.89 -16.85
N ILE A 273 -2.07 0.86 -16.81
CA ILE A 273 -3.20 0.80 -15.87
C ILE A 273 -2.67 0.52 -14.45
N HIS A 274 -1.79 -0.47 -14.32
CA HIS A 274 -1.28 -0.90 -13.02
C HIS A 274 -0.50 0.20 -12.30
N GLY A 275 0.22 1.08 -13.02
CA GLY A 275 0.99 2.15 -12.37
C GLY A 275 0.16 3.17 -11.60
N PHE A 276 -1.13 3.30 -11.91
CA PHE A 276 -2.03 4.14 -11.12
C PHE A 276 -2.49 3.49 -9.81
N GLY A 277 -2.41 2.15 -9.69
CA GLY A 277 -2.91 1.41 -8.53
C GLY A 277 -2.10 1.65 -7.25
N PHE A 278 -0.82 2.02 -7.40
CA PHE A 278 0.12 2.21 -6.28
C PHE A 278 0.35 3.69 -5.93
N ALA A 279 -0.25 4.62 -6.68
CA ALA A 279 0.03 6.04 -6.56
C ALA A 279 -0.45 6.67 -5.23
N GLY A 280 -1.55 6.16 -4.66
CA GLY A 280 -2.05 6.61 -3.35
C GLY A 280 -1.05 6.33 -2.23
N ALA A 281 -0.51 5.11 -2.20
CA ALA A 281 0.43 4.66 -1.17
C ALA A 281 1.75 5.45 -1.17
N LEU A 282 2.29 5.82 -2.34
CA LEU A 282 3.52 6.63 -2.43
C LEU A 282 3.34 8.07 -1.96
N ARG A 283 2.14 8.65 -2.16
CA ARG A 283 1.82 10.00 -1.70
C ARG A 283 1.70 10.06 -0.18
N GLU A 284 1.19 9.00 0.44
CA GLU A 284 1.04 8.88 1.89
C GLU A 284 2.39 8.75 2.63
N ILE A 285 3.45 8.31 1.96
CA ILE A 285 4.81 8.18 2.54
C ILE A 285 5.58 9.52 2.50
N GLY A 286 5.12 10.47 1.68
CA GLY A 286 5.58 11.86 1.58
C GLY A 286 7.09 12.08 1.71
N LEU A 287 7.83 11.43 0.83
CA LEU A 287 9.26 11.70 0.65
C LEU A 287 9.52 13.21 0.43
N PRO A 288 10.64 13.75 0.93
CA PRO A 288 11.03 15.12 0.59
C PRO A 288 11.12 15.25 -0.95
N PRO A 289 10.73 16.39 -1.55
CA PRO A 289 10.53 16.50 -2.99
C PRO A 289 11.73 16.06 -3.84
N ASN A 290 12.95 16.27 -3.33
CA ASN A 290 14.20 15.87 -3.98
C ASN A 290 14.48 14.35 -3.93
N ALA A 291 13.81 13.60 -3.06
CA ALA A 291 13.96 12.15 -2.91
C ALA A 291 12.88 11.34 -3.66
N ILE A 292 11.77 11.96 -4.07
CA ILE A 292 10.65 11.27 -4.74
C ILE A 292 11.13 10.52 -6.00
N VAL A 293 11.79 11.23 -6.92
CA VAL A 293 12.23 10.64 -8.20
C VAL A 293 13.29 9.54 -7.99
N PRO A 294 14.37 9.74 -7.20
CA PRO A 294 15.34 8.68 -6.93
C PRO A 294 14.74 7.46 -6.21
N ALA A 295 13.83 7.68 -5.26
CA ALA A 295 13.17 6.58 -4.54
C ALA A 295 12.25 5.79 -5.47
N GLN A 296 11.49 6.46 -6.34
CA GLN A 296 10.65 5.81 -7.35
C GLN A 296 11.49 5.01 -8.35
N ALA A 297 12.62 5.56 -8.80
CA ALA A 297 13.54 4.83 -9.67
C ALA A 297 14.08 3.57 -8.97
N ALA A 298 14.49 3.69 -7.69
CA ALA A 298 14.96 2.55 -6.91
C ALA A 298 13.87 1.49 -6.70
N PHE A 299 12.61 1.91 -6.46
CA PHE A 299 11.46 1.03 -6.38
C PHE A 299 11.23 0.24 -7.66
N ASN A 300 11.24 0.91 -8.82
CA ASN A 300 11.05 0.24 -10.12
C ASN A 300 12.20 -0.73 -10.44
N VAL A 301 13.43 -0.40 -10.03
CA VAL A 301 14.56 -1.35 -10.11
C VAL A 301 14.29 -2.58 -9.23
N GLY A 302 13.77 -2.38 -8.01
CA GLY A 302 13.34 -3.46 -7.14
C GLY A 302 12.26 -4.35 -7.76
N VAL A 303 11.26 -3.75 -8.42
CA VAL A 303 10.20 -4.44 -9.15
C VAL A 303 10.78 -5.33 -10.26
N GLU A 304 11.64 -4.78 -11.11
CA GLU A 304 12.28 -5.55 -12.20
C GLU A 304 13.11 -6.71 -11.65
N ILE A 305 13.84 -6.50 -10.53
CA ILE A 305 14.58 -7.57 -9.83
C ILE A 305 13.63 -8.68 -9.36
N GLY A 306 12.52 -8.32 -8.70
CA GLY A 306 11.52 -9.28 -8.23
C GLY A 306 10.91 -10.09 -9.38
N GLN A 307 10.55 -9.43 -10.49
CA GLN A 307 10.00 -10.09 -11.66
C GLN A 307 11.02 -11.03 -12.31
N ILE A 308 12.28 -10.60 -12.48
CA ILE A 308 13.36 -11.44 -13.01
C ILE A 308 13.58 -12.66 -12.11
N ALA A 309 13.52 -12.51 -10.79
CA ALA A 309 13.64 -13.62 -9.85
C ALA A 309 12.51 -14.65 -10.04
N ILE A 310 11.26 -14.20 -10.19
CA ILE A 310 10.13 -15.10 -10.50
C ILE A 310 10.35 -15.77 -11.86
N VAL A 311 10.79 -15.02 -12.88
CA VAL A 311 11.05 -15.58 -14.22
C VAL A 311 12.14 -16.66 -14.17
N ALA A 312 13.21 -16.41 -13.43
CA ALA A 312 14.36 -17.31 -13.27
C ALA A 312 13.98 -18.63 -12.60
N VAL A 313 12.96 -18.65 -11.74
CA VAL A 313 12.43 -19.87 -11.12
C VAL A 313 11.38 -20.54 -12.02
N MET A 314 10.46 -19.73 -12.55
CA MET A 314 9.28 -20.23 -13.24
C MET A 314 9.61 -20.85 -14.60
N LEU A 315 10.51 -20.26 -15.40
CA LEU A 315 10.86 -20.83 -16.71
C LEU A 315 11.48 -22.23 -16.60
N PRO A 316 12.50 -22.47 -15.74
CA PRO A 316 13.02 -23.81 -15.51
C PRO A 316 11.97 -24.78 -14.95
N MET A 317 11.12 -24.33 -14.01
CA MET A 317 10.05 -25.16 -13.45
C MET A 317 9.08 -25.63 -14.53
N LEU A 318 8.63 -24.74 -15.41
CA LEU A 318 7.76 -25.09 -16.52
C LEU A 318 8.48 -26.02 -17.52
N GLY A 319 9.77 -25.81 -17.77
CA GLY A 319 10.59 -26.71 -18.59
C GLY A 319 10.75 -28.11 -17.98
N LEU A 320 10.87 -28.21 -16.67
CA LEU A 320 10.90 -29.48 -15.94
C LEU A 320 9.54 -30.20 -16.04
N LEU A 321 8.43 -29.48 -15.84
CA LEU A 321 7.08 -30.03 -16.01
C LEU A 321 6.85 -30.52 -17.46
N ASP A 322 7.36 -29.80 -18.45
CA ASP A 322 7.30 -30.23 -19.85
C ASP A 322 8.05 -31.57 -20.04
N ARG A 323 9.22 -31.74 -19.41
CA ARG A 323 9.99 -32.99 -19.47
C ARG A 323 9.26 -34.15 -18.75
N LEU A 324 8.72 -33.91 -17.56
CA LEU A 324 8.03 -34.94 -16.78
C LEU A 324 6.72 -35.40 -17.42
N THR A 325 6.02 -34.52 -18.14
CA THR A 325 4.74 -34.83 -18.79
C THR A 325 4.88 -35.35 -20.22
N SER A 326 6.07 -35.24 -20.82
CA SER A 326 6.37 -35.72 -22.17
C SER A 326 6.69 -37.22 -22.14
N ALA A 327 5.67 -38.05 -21.91
CA ALA A 327 5.77 -39.50 -21.98
C ALA A 327 6.15 -39.98 -23.40
N GLY A 328 7.45 -40.15 -23.66
CA GLY A 328 7.98 -40.76 -24.88
C GLY A 328 8.10 -39.84 -26.11
N ARG A 329 7.96 -38.52 -25.97
CA ARG A 329 8.24 -37.57 -27.06
C ARG A 329 9.73 -37.20 -27.07
N THR A 330 10.34 -37.18 -28.25
CA THR A 330 11.74 -36.78 -28.46
C THR A 330 12.01 -35.33 -28.07
N GLU A 331 10.99 -34.47 -28.13
CA GLU A 331 11.06 -33.06 -27.72
C GLU A 331 9.99 -32.76 -26.66
N PRO A 332 10.34 -32.17 -25.49
CA PRO A 332 9.37 -31.73 -24.51
C PRO A 332 8.43 -30.68 -25.11
N VAL A 333 7.12 -30.83 -24.96
CA VAL A 333 6.13 -29.85 -25.46
C VAL A 333 5.23 -29.39 -24.32
N ARG A 334 5.04 -28.08 -24.21
CA ARG A 334 4.09 -27.46 -23.27
C ARG A 334 2.69 -28.01 -23.49
N THR A 335 2.19 -28.76 -22.51
CA THR A 335 0.89 -29.42 -22.63
C THR A 335 -0.23 -28.40 -22.49
N ALA A 336 -1.10 -28.29 -23.50
CA ALA A 336 -2.24 -27.36 -23.49
C ALA A 336 -3.15 -27.55 -22.25
N LYS A 337 -3.32 -28.79 -21.78
CA LYS A 337 -4.06 -29.10 -20.55
C LYS A 337 -3.50 -28.35 -19.32
N LEU A 338 -2.18 -28.28 -19.15
CA LEU A 338 -1.56 -27.54 -18.05
C LEU A 338 -1.90 -26.05 -18.16
N VAL A 339 -1.64 -25.46 -19.33
CA VAL A 339 -1.87 -24.03 -19.58
C VAL A 339 -3.33 -23.65 -19.38
N TYR A 340 -4.26 -24.43 -19.95
CA TYR A 340 -5.69 -24.18 -19.83
C TYR A 340 -6.21 -24.38 -18.41
N THR A 341 -5.69 -25.37 -17.66
CA THR A 341 -6.10 -25.58 -16.26
C THR A 341 -5.65 -24.41 -15.39
N VAL A 342 -4.38 -24.01 -15.48
CA VAL A 342 -3.85 -22.89 -14.69
C VAL A 342 -4.52 -21.57 -15.10
N SER A 343 -4.73 -21.36 -16.41
CA SER A 343 -5.45 -20.18 -16.91
C SER A 343 -6.89 -20.12 -16.40
N ALA A 344 -7.61 -21.26 -16.38
CA ALA A 344 -8.97 -21.30 -15.84
C ALA A 344 -9.02 -20.92 -14.35
N ILE A 345 -8.06 -21.41 -13.56
CA ILE A 345 -7.94 -21.06 -12.13
C ILE A 345 -7.69 -19.55 -11.98
N ILE A 346 -6.73 -18.99 -12.74
CA ILE A 346 -6.43 -17.55 -12.69
C ILE A 346 -7.63 -16.72 -13.15
N SER A 347 -8.35 -17.14 -14.20
CA SER A 347 -9.56 -16.44 -14.66
C SER A 347 -10.67 -16.47 -13.62
N LEU A 348 -10.86 -17.58 -12.89
CA LEU A 348 -11.88 -17.68 -11.83
C LEU A 348 -11.52 -16.80 -10.63
N LEU A 349 -10.27 -16.84 -10.17
CA LEU A 349 -9.79 -16.02 -9.05
C LEU A 349 -9.79 -14.53 -9.42
N GLY A 350 -9.30 -14.18 -10.60
CA GLY A 350 -9.33 -12.81 -11.12
C GLY A 350 -10.75 -12.32 -11.37
N GLY A 351 -11.67 -13.20 -11.80
CA GLY A 351 -13.07 -12.87 -11.97
C GLY A 351 -13.77 -12.61 -10.64
N TYR A 352 -13.50 -13.43 -9.62
CA TYR A 352 -13.95 -13.17 -8.26
C TYR A 352 -13.44 -11.81 -7.76
N TRP A 353 -12.14 -11.56 -7.90
CA TRP A 353 -11.52 -10.30 -7.47
C TRP A 353 -12.06 -9.08 -8.23
N LEU A 354 -12.32 -9.21 -9.52
CA LEU A 354 -12.96 -8.18 -10.33
C LEU A 354 -14.37 -7.85 -9.79
N LEU A 355 -15.18 -8.87 -9.50
CA LEU A 355 -16.52 -8.67 -8.99
C LEU A 355 -16.49 -8.00 -7.62
N THR A 356 -15.64 -8.47 -6.69
CA THR A 356 -15.51 -7.82 -5.37
C THR A 356 -15.12 -6.35 -5.52
N ARG A 357 -14.16 -6.03 -6.39
CA ARG A 357 -13.74 -4.64 -6.62
C ARG A 357 -14.76 -3.78 -7.35
N VAL A 358 -15.69 -4.35 -8.11
CA VAL A 358 -16.77 -3.59 -8.76
C VAL A 358 -17.92 -3.32 -7.79
N PHE A 359 -18.22 -4.27 -6.89
CA PHE A 359 -19.38 -4.17 -5.98
C PHE A 359 -19.07 -3.56 -4.61
N GLU A 360 -17.80 -3.58 -4.18
CA GLU A 360 -17.36 -3.01 -2.89
C GLU A 360 -16.72 -1.62 -3.02
N ALA A 361 -16.65 -1.04 -4.22
CA ALA A 361 -15.93 0.22 -4.52
C ALA A 361 -16.80 1.47 -4.68
#